data_AF-A0A9J6G7L6-F1
#
_entry.id   AF-A0A9J6G7L6-F1
#
_cell.length_a   1.000
_cell.length_b   1.000
_cell.length_c   1.000
_cell.angle_alpha   90.00
_cell.angle_beta   90.00
_cell.angle_gamma   90.00
#
_symmetry.space_group_name_H-M   'P 1'
#
loop_
_entity.id
_entity.type
_entity.pdbx_description
1 polymer ?
#
loop_
_entity_poly.entity_id
_entity_poly.type
_entity_poly.pdbx_seq_one_letter_code
_entity_poly.pdbx_strand_id
1 'polypeptide(L)'
;MKSLLDKYLPVHSKTPLPPYSGQPHLKLDEDIYIHEVNVVLKTIRRNTVPWGDGITNKLPANLDDDSIIELTAYLKTVWRSGQLLEE
;
A
#
# COMPACT_ATOMS: atom_id res chain seq x y z
N MET A 1 -8.57 0.57 40.15
CA MET A 1 -9.00 1.33 38.96
C MET A 1 -9.08 0.36 37.79
N LYS A 2 -10.29 0.01 37.34
CA LYS A 2 -10.45 -0.73 36.08
C LYS A 2 -10.26 0.28 34.94
N SER A 3 -9.28 0.05 34.09
CA SER A 3 -8.96 0.98 33.00
C SER A 3 -10.09 0.96 31.96
N LEU A 4 -10.40 2.12 31.37
CA LEU A 4 -11.41 2.25 30.30
C LEU A 4 -11.16 1.29 29.14
N LEU A 5 -9.90 0.85 28.98
CA LEU A 5 -9.42 -0.09 27.99
C LEU A 5 -10.18 -1.43 28.06
N ASP A 6 -10.40 -1.99 29.26
CA ASP A 6 -11.14 -3.25 29.45
C ASP A 6 -12.64 -3.13 29.18
N LYS A 7 -13.20 -1.91 29.26
CA LYS A 7 -14.64 -1.67 29.08
C LYS A 7 -15.03 -1.51 27.61
N TYR A 8 -14.14 -0.93 26.80
CA TYR A 8 -14.44 -0.54 25.43
C TYR A 8 -13.66 -1.32 24.37
N LEU A 9 -12.54 -1.95 24.72
CA LEU A 9 -11.81 -2.81 23.80
C LEU A 9 -12.07 -4.27 24.16
N PRO A 10 -12.82 -5.02 23.34
CA PRO A 10 -12.90 -6.46 23.52
C PRO A 10 -11.52 -7.06 23.28
N VAL A 11 -10.94 -7.64 24.34
CA VAL A 11 -9.72 -8.42 24.25
C VAL A 11 -10.07 -9.73 23.53
N HIS A 12 -10.04 -9.70 22.20
CA HIS A 12 -10.18 -10.90 21.39
C HIS A 12 -8.87 -11.67 21.38
N SER A 13 -8.93 -12.96 21.72
CA SER A 13 -7.84 -13.88 21.44
C SER A 13 -7.60 -13.90 19.93
N LYS A 14 -6.36 -13.64 19.49
CA LYS A 14 -5.98 -13.75 18.09
C LYS A 14 -6.03 -15.21 17.67
N THR A 15 -7.18 -15.66 17.18
CA THR A 15 -7.30 -16.99 16.56
C THR A 15 -6.65 -16.91 15.18
N PRO A 16 -5.67 -17.76 14.84
CA PRO A 16 -5.11 -17.78 13.50
C PRO A 16 -6.22 -18.14 12.49
N LEU A 17 -6.29 -17.37 11.41
CA LEU A 17 -7.21 -17.65 10.32
C LEU A 17 -6.76 -18.92 9.57
N PRO A 18 -7.70 -19.69 9.00
CA PRO A 18 -7.34 -20.83 8.15
C PRO A 18 -6.52 -20.35 6.94
N PRO A 19 -5.64 -21.22 6.39
CA PRO A 19 -4.90 -20.89 5.18
C PRO A 19 -5.86 -20.64 4.02
N TYR A 20 -5.46 -19.74 3.11
CA TYR A 20 -6.24 -19.43 1.91
C TYR A 20 -6.46 -20.71 1.07
N SER A 21 -7.72 -21.01 0.77
CA SER A 21 -8.13 -22.19 0.00
C SER A 21 -8.75 -21.85 -1.35
N GLY A 22 -8.68 -20.59 -1.79
CA GLY A 22 -9.21 -20.15 -3.08
C GLY A 22 -8.30 -20.53 -4.25
N GLN A 23 -8.80 -20.34 -5.46
CA GLN A 23 -7.99 -20.53 -6.67
C GLN A 23 -6.90 -19.44 -6.77
N PRO A 24 -5.68 -19.79 -7.22
CA PRO A 24 -4.63 -18.80 -7.45
C PRO A 24 -5.09 -17.80 -8.51
N HIS A 25 -4.81 -16.52 -8.29
CA HIS A 25 -5.24 -15.45 -9.19
C HIS A 25 -4.02 -14.85 -9.87
N LEU A 26 -3.41 -15.65 -10.76
CA LEU A 26 -2.09 -15.39 -11.37
C LEU A 26 -1.87 -13.95 -11.82
N LYS A 27 -2.88 -13.33 -12.46
CA LYS A 27 -2.80 -11.95 -12.93
C LYS A 27 -2.60 -10.91 -11.80
N LEU A 28 -3.20 -11.14 -10.63
CA LEU A 28 -3.03 -10.28 -9.47
C LEU A 28 -1.72 -10.60 -8.74
N ASP A 29 -1.27 -11.85 -8.81
CA ASP A 29 -0.03 -12.30 -8.19
C ASP A 29 1.22 -11.89 -9.00
N GLU A 30 1.04 -11.31 -10.19
CA GLU A 30 2.13 -10.77 -11.02
C GLU A 30 2.81 -9.54 -10.37
N ASP A 31 4.03 -9.26 -10.83
CA ASP A 31 4.76 -8.07 -10.42
C ASP A 31 4.10 -6.79 -10.95
N ILE A 32 4.23 -5.70 -10.20
CA ILE A 32 3.81 -4.36 -10.62
C ILE A 32 4.77 -3.83 -11.69
N TYR A 33 4.28 -3.45 -12.87
CA TYR A 33 5.11 -2.94 -13.96
C TYR A 33 5.12 -1.41 -14.07
N ILE A 34 6.20 -0.86 -14.65
CA ILE A 34 6.40 0.59 -14.83
C ILE A 34 5.25 1.24 -15.61
N HIS A 35 4.71 0.56 -16.62
CA HIS A 35 3.63 1.09 -17.43
C HIS A 35 2.33 1.23 -16.63
N GLU A 36 2.08 0.35 -15.68
CA GLU A 36 0.92 0.40 -14.79
C GLU A 36 1.03 1.60 -13.84
N VAL A 37 2.20 1.78 -13.22
CA VAL A 37 2.50 2.94 -12.37
C VAL A 37 2.31 4.24 -13.15
N ASN A 38 2.82 4.31 -14.38
CA ASN A 38 2.64 5.47 -15.26
C ASN A 38 1.16 5.80 -15.55
N VAL A 39 0.34 4.79 -15.82
CA VAL A 39 -1.10 4.98 -16.06
C VAL A 39 -1.78 5.53 -14.81
N VAL A 40 -1.44 4.99 -13.63
CA VAL A 40 -1.98 5.46 -12.35
C VAL A 40 -1.57 6.91 -12.07
N LEU A 41 -0.30 7.26 -12.23
CA LEU A 41 0.20 8.62 -12.02
C LEU A 41 -0.49 9.66 -12.93
N LYS A 42 -0.84 9.27 -14.16
CA LYS A 42 -1.58 10.13 -15.10
C LYS A 42 -3.05 10.30 -14.74
N THR A 43 -3.66 9.33 -14.07
CA THR A 43 -5.08 9.33 -13.69
C THR A 43 -5.34 9.88 -12.29
N ILE A 44 -4.27 10.11 -11.50
CA ILE A 44 -4.39 10.58 -10.13
C ILE A 44 -5.10 11.95 -10.06
N ARG A 45 -6.04 12.10 -9.13
CA ARG A 45 -6.69 13.41 -8.91
C ARG A 45 -5.72 14.35 -8.23
N ARG A 46 -5.24 15.33 -8.99
CA ARG A 46 -4.22 16.32 -8.56
C ARG A 46 -4.72 17.37 -7.56
N ASN A 47 -6.04 17.57 -7.45
CA ASN A 47 -6.65 18.61 -6.62
C ASN A 47 -7.34 18.01 -5.39
N THR A 48 -6.60 17.20 -4.64
CA THR A 48 -7.05 16.66 -3.36
C THR A 48 -6.31 17.34 -2.21
N VAL A 49 -6.93 17.35 -1.04
CA VAL A 49 -6.28 17.80 0.19
C VAL A 49 -5.10 16.88 0.47
N PRO A 50 -3.88 17.41 0.73
CA PRO A 50 -2.75 16.59 1.15
C PRO A 50 -3.10 15.80 2.40
N TRP A 51 -2.55 14.61 2.53
CA TRP A 51 -2.76 13.79 3.73
C TRP A 51 -1.94 14.34 4.91
N GLY A 52 -1.91 13.62 6.04
CA GLY A 52 -1.14 14.00 7.23
C GLY A 52 0.38 14.13 7.02
N ASP A 53 0.89 13.67 5.87
CA ASP A 53 2.28 13.81 5.42
C ASP A 53 2.58 15.15 4.73
N GLY A 54 1.55 15.95 4.41
CA GLY A 54 1.69 17.20 3.67
C GLY A 54 2.02 17.02 2.18
N ILE A 55 2.08 15.79 1.67
CA ILE A 55 2.41 15.52 0.27
C ILE A 55 1.16 15.64 -0.58
N THR A 56 1.23 16.46 -1.63
CA THR A 56 0.13 16.62 -2.58
C THR A 56 0.23 15.62 -3.72
N ASN A 57 -0.92 15.18 -4.24
CA ASN A 57 -1.00 14.30 -5.42
C ASN A 57 -0.41 14.91 -6.71
N LYS A 58 -0.02 16.20 -6.70
CA LYS A 58 0.73 16.82 -7.81
C LYS A 58 2.17 16.34 -7.89
N LEU A 59 2.78 15.98 -6.76
CA LEU A 59 4.17 15.56 -6.68
C LEU A 59 4.40 14.22 -7.42
N PRO A 60 3.67 13.13 -7.12
CA PRO A 60 3.85 11.87 -7.85
C PRO A 60 3.49 11.99 -9.33
N ALA A 61 2.59 12.90 -9.71
CA ALA A 61 2.22 13.15 -11.11
C ALA A 61 3.33 13.83 -11.95
N ASN A 62 4.37 14.37 -11.31
CA ASN A 62 5.47 15.09 -11.95
C ASN A 62 6.85 14.41 -11.72
N LEU A 63 6.87 13.15 -11.27
CA LEU A 63 8.11 12.39 -11.14
C LEU A 63 8.75 12.18 -12.52
N ASP A 64 10.08 12.24 -12.55
CA ASP A 64 10.88 11.83 -13.70
C ASP A 64 10.91 10.31 -13.86
N ASP A 65 11.36 9.86 -15.03
CA ASP A 65 11.34 8.43 -15.37
C ASP A 65 12.21 7.58 -14.43
N ASP A 66 13.36 8.09 -13.98
CA ASP A 66 14.25 7.36 -13.06
C ASP A 66 13.58 7.20 -11.69
N SER A 67 12.94 8.25 -11.19
CA SER A 67 12.14 8.19 -9.96
C SER A 67 10.96 7.20 -10.07
N ILE A 68 10.32 7.10 -11.24
CA ILE A 68 9.23 6.13 -11.46
C ILE A 68 9.78 4.69 -11.47
N ILE A 69 10.96 4.47 -12.03
CA ILE A 69 11.64 3.17 -12.00
C ILE A 69 11.92 2.76 -10.55
N GLU A 70 12.49 3.67 -9.75
CA GLU A 70 12.80 3.43 -8.34
C GLU A 70 11.54 3.15 -7.52
N LEU A 71 10.50 3.98 -7.68
CA LEU A 71 9.20 3.77 -7.04
C LEU A 71 8.60 2.40 -7.40
N THR A 72 8.70 2.01 -8.66
CA THR A 72 8.20 0.70 -9.12
C THR A 72 8.98 -0.44 -8.45
N ALA A 73 10.30 -0.33 -8.33
CA ALA A 73 11.14 -1.32 -7.67
C ALA A 73 10.80 -1.45 -6.17
N TYR A 74 10.56 -0.32 -5.50
CA TYR A 74 10.10 -0.29 -4.11
C TYR A 74 8.74 -1.01 -3.96
N LEU A 75 7.76 -0.65 -4.80
CA LEU A 75 6.42 -1.25 -4.77
C LEU A 75 6.47 -2.77 -4.99
N LYS A 76 7.29 -3.25 -5.93
CA LYS A 76 7.51 -4.70 -6.15
C LYS A 76 8.06 -5.39 -4.91
N THR A 77 9.00 -4.76 -4.23
CA THR A 77 9.63 -5.33 -3.02
C THR A 77 8.59 -5.51 -1.91
N VAL A 78 7.80 -4.46 -1.65
CA VAL A 78 6.71 -4.49 -0.67
C VAL A 78 5.62 -5.49 -1.06
N TRP A 79 5.26 -5.55 -2.34
CA TRP A 79 4.27 -6.49 -2.86
C TRP A 79 4.66 -7.94 -2.59
N ARG A 80 5.93 -8.29 -2.88
CA ARG A 80 6.44 -9.66 -2.70
C ARG A 80 6.66 -10.03 -1.23
N SER A 81 7.13 -9.09 -0.41
CA SER A 81 7.39 -9.34 1.02
C SER A 81 6.11 -9.35 1.84
N GLY A 82 5.06 -8.65 1.39
CA GLY A 82 3.87 -8.35 2.18
C GLY A 82 4.16 -7.47 3.39
N GLN A 83 5.33 -6.81 3.42
CA GLN A 83 5.82 -6.00 4.53
C GLN A 83 6.27 -4.65 4.00
N LEU A 84 5.81 -3.58 4.66
CA LEU A 84 6.39 -2.27 4.47
C LEU A 84 7.84 -2.31 4.95
N LEU A 85 8.76 -1.80 4.14
CA LEU A 85 10.13 -1.58 4.59
C LEU A 85 10.05 -0.47 5.65
N GLU A 86 10.37 -0.82 6.89
CA GLU A 86 10.54 0.19 7.95
C GLU A 86 11.72 1.10 7.58
N GLU A 87 11.61 2.40 7.91
CA GLU A 87 12.61 3.44 7.61
C GLU A 87 14.02 3.12 8.11
#